data_AF-A0A2H9QBV6-F1
#
_entry.id   AF-A0A2H9QBV6-F1
#
_cell.length_a   1.000
_cell.length_b   1.000
_cell.length_c   1.000
_cell.angle_alpha   90.00
_cell.angle_beta   90.00
_cell.angle_gamma   90.00
#
_symmetry.space_group_name_H-M   'P 1'
#
loop_
_entity.id
_entity.type
_entity.pdbx_description
1 polymer ?
#
loop_
_entity_poly.entity_id
_entity_poly.type
_entity_poly.pdbx_seq_one_letter_code
_entity_poly.pdbx_strand_id
1 'polypeptide(L)' 'MIILDLDVKRHEARVSDASSVGQLVNGCYGEMVKGTIHLTPEEALYLMDIRNARAFDEKLNEYSFN' A
#
# COMPACT_ATOMS: atom_id res chain seq x y z
N MET A 1 -1.18 11.67 -0.26
CA MET A 1 -1.45 10.74 0.86
C MET A 1 -1.58 9.37 0.26
N ILE A 2 -0.81 8.39 0.73
CA ILE A 2 -0.79 7.04 0.13
C ILE A 2 -1.96 6.25 0.71
N ILE A 3 -2.74 5.61 -0.16
CA ILE A 3 -3.83 4.71 0.21
C ILE A 3 -3.41 3.28 -0.18
N LEU A 4 -3.40 2.40 0.81
CA LEU A 4 -3.10 0.99 0.67
C LEU A 4 -4.42 0.21 0.60
N ASP A 5 -4.57 -0.60 -0.44
CA ASP A 5 -5.63 -1.58 -0.56
C ASP A 5 -5.12 -2.91 0.02
N LEU A 6 -5.75 -3.39 1.09
CA LEU A 6 -5.41 -4.64 1.75
C LEU A 6 -6.36 -5.77 1.33
N ASP A 7 -5.80 -6.83 0.77
CA ASP A 7 -6.49 -8.11 0.63
C ASP A 7 -6.13 -8.99 1.84
N VAL A 8 -6.99 -8.95 2.85
CA VAL A 8 -6.81 -9.70 4.10
C VAL A 8 -6.84 -11.22 3.86
N LYS A 9 -7.54 -11.70 2.83
CA LYS A 9 -7.64 -13.14 2.54
C LYS A 9 -6.38 -13.67 1.89
N ARG A 10 -5.75 -12.84 1.05
CA ARG A 10 -4.53 -13.19 0.32
C ARG A 10 -3.26 -12.68 1.01
N HIS A 11 -3.40 -11.90 2.08
CA HIS A 11 -2.32 -11.20 2.77
C HIS A 11 -1.49 -10.32 1.82
N GLU A 12 -2.16 -9.65 0.88
CA GLU A 12 -1.52 -8.79 -0.11
C GLU A 12 -1.84 -7.32 0.21
N ALA A 13 -0.83 -6.45 0.12
CA ALA A 13 -1.01 -5.00 0.18
C ALA A 13 -0.67 -4.43 -1.20
N ARG A 14 -1.54 -3.57 -1.73
CA ARG A 14 -1.31 -2.93 -3.04
C ARG A 14 -1.68 -1.47 -3.04
N VAL A 15 -1.13 -0.73 -3.99
CA VAL A 15 -1.45 0.69 -4.24
C VAL A 15 -1.87 0.85 -5.69
N SER A 16 -3.06 1.41 -5.88
CA SER A 16 -3.70 1.60 -7.19
C SER A 16 -3.80 3.06 -7.61
N ASP A 17 -3.68 4.01 -6.68
CA ASP A 17 -3.72 5.43 -6.97
C ASP A 17 -2.51 5.88 -7.79
N ALA A 18 -2.73 6.46 -8.97
CA ALA A 18 -1.68 6.83 -9.91
C ALA A 18 -0.65 7.81 -9.32
N SER A 19 -1.10 8.74 -8.46
CA SER A 19 -0.20 9.71 -7.82
C SER A 19 0.75 9.04 -6.81
N SER A 20 0.23 8.05 -6.08
CA SER A 20 0.98 7.26 -5.11
C SER A 20 1.90 6.26 -5.79
N VAL A 21 1.43 5.61 -6.86
CA VAL A 21 2.24 4.68 -7.68
C VAL A 21 3.49 5.38 -8.20
N GLY A 22 3.38 6.59 -8.76
CA GLY A 22 4.54 7.33 -9.24
C GLY A 22 5.58 7.62 -8.15
N GLN A 23 5.14 7.95 -6.94
CA GLN A 23 6.02 8.19 -5.80
C GLN A 23 6.71 6.91 -5.31
N LEU A 24 5.99 5.78 -5.31
CA LEU A 24 6.49 4.50 -4.85
C LEU A 24 7.48 3.88 -5.85
N VAL A 25 7.22 4.00 -7.15
CA VAL A 25 8.18 3.60 -8.20
C VAL A 25 9.49 4.37 -8.06
N ASN A 26 9.42 5.70 -7.91
CA ASN A 26 10.61 6.53 -7.75
C ASN A 26 11.40 6.23 -6.46
N GLY A 27 10.71 5.68 -5.45
CA GLY A 27 11.29 5.28 -4.18
C GLY A 27 11.72 3.80 -4.12
N CYS A 28 11.61 3.05 -5.23
CA CYS A 28 11.92 1.62 -5.32
C CYS A 28 11.13 0.75 -4.31
N TYR A 29 9.85 1.07 -4.08
CA TYR A 29 8.96 0.27 -3.23
C TYR A 29 8.19 -0.77 -4.04
N GLY A 30 8.16 -2.00 -3.55
CA GLY A 30 7.35 -3.09 -4.08
C GLY A 30 7.62 -3.45 -5.53
N GLU A 31 6.66 -4.17 -6.12
CA GLU A 31 6.71 -4.62 -7.51
C GLU A 31 5.54 -4.07 -8.33
N MET A 32 5.84 -3.58 -9.54
CA MET A 32 4.82 -3.10 -10.47
C MET A 32 4.13 -4.26 -11.18
N VAL A 33 2.83 -4.41 -10.94
CA VAL A 33 1.99 -5.41 -11.59
C VAL A 33 0.77 -4.71 -12.18
N LYS A 34 0.68 -4.65 -13.51
CA LYS A 34 -0.49 -4.12 -14.25
C LYS A 34 -0.96 -2.73 -13.80
N GLY A 35 -0.03 -1.83 -13.45
CA GLY A 35 -0.34 -0.46 -13.03
C GLY A 35 -0.66 -0.29 -11.54
N THR A 36 -0.56 -1.37 -10.76
CA THR A 36 -0.60 -1.32 -9.29
C THR A 36 0.73 -1.74 -8.72
N ILE A 37 1.15 -1.13 -7.60
CA ILE A 37 2.32 -1.58 -6.85
C ILE A 37 1.87 -2.61 -5.83
N HIS A 38 2.46 -3.80 -5.86
CA HIS A 38 2.32 -4.81 -4.81
C HIS A 38 3.45 -4.65 -3.82
N LEU A 39 3.12 -4.49 -2.55
CA LEU A 39 4.08 -4.26 -1.47
C LEU A 39 4.27 -5.53 -0.67
N THR A 40 5.48 -5.71 -0.17
CA THR A 40 5.73 -6.66 0.92
C THR A 40 5.03 -6.19 2.21
N PRO A 41 4.72 -7.09 3.15
CA PRO A 41 4.16 -6.70 4.45
C PRO A 41 5.02 -5.65 5.16
N GLU A 42 6.34 -5.78 5.13
CA GLU A 42 7.29 -4.88 5.76
C GLU A 42 7.25 -3.48 5.15
N GLU A 43 7.17 -3.38 3.82
CA GLU A 43 7.02 -2.09 3.13
C GLU A 43 5.68 -1.44 3.43
N ALA A 44 4.59 -2.21 3.46
CA ALA A 44 3.27 -1.70 3.82
C ALA A 44 3.29 -1.11 5.25
N LEU A 45 3.88 -1.85 6.20
CA LEU A 45 4.06 -1.37 7.58
C LEU A 45 4.91 -0.11 7.66
N TYR A 46 6.03 -0.06 6.92
CA TYR A 46 6.87 1.14 6.86
C TYR A 46 6.12 2.36 6.32
N LEU A 47 5.30 2.17 5.28
CA LEU A 47 4.52 3.26 4.70
C LEU A 47 3.46 3.76 5.69
N MET A 48 2.83 2.87 6.44
CA MET A 48 1.85 3.23 7.47
C MET A 48 2.49 4.02 8.62
N ASP A 49 3.63 3.54 9.12
CA ASP A 49 4.32 4.13 10.28
C ASP A 49 5.00 5.48 9.94
N ILE A 50 5.78 5.52 8.86
CA ILE A 50 6.69 6.65 8.58
C ILE A 50 6.13 7.60 7.52
N ARG A 51 5.35 7.10 6.57
CA ARG A 51 4.87 7.87 5.40
C ARG A 51 3.42 8.30 5.50
N ASN A 52 2.80 8.12 6.68
CA ASN A 52 1.41 8.49 6.96
C ASN A 52 0.45 7.88 5.92
N ALA A 53 0.72 6.63 5.51
CA ALA A 53 -0.17 5.90 4.62
C ALA A 53 -1.36 5.36 5.42
N ARG A 54 -2.53 5.30 4.78
CA ARG A 54 -3.74 4.72 5.35
C ARG A 54 -4.06 3.44 4.61
N ALA A 55 -4.45 2.40 5.35
CA ALA A 55 -4.73 1.10 4.77
C ALA A 55 -6.19 0.70 4.97
N PHE A 56 -6.82 0.23 3.91
CA PHE A 56 -8.23 -0.16 3.92
C PHE A 56 -8.42 -1.53 3.29
N ASP A 57 -9.35 -2.32 3.83
CA ASP A 57 -9.79 -3.55 3.17
C ASP A 57 -10.91 -3.29 2.14
N GLU A 58 -11.36 -4.34 1.45
CA GLU A 58 -12.48 -4.27 0.49
C GLU A 58 -13.81 -3.80 1.11
N LYS A 59 -13.96 -3.88 2.44
CA LYS A 59 -15.12 -3.41 3.18
C LYS A 59 -14.94 -1.98 3.72
N LEU A 60 -13.85 -1.31 3.34
CA LEU A 60 -13.46 0.01 3.80
C LEU A 60 -13.17 0.09 5.30
N ASN A 61 -12.87 -1.04 5.95
CA ASN A 61 -12.33 -1.03 7.31
C ASN A 61 -10.91 -0.49 7.25
N GLU A 62 -10.63 0.52 8.07
CA GLU A 62 -9.30 1.08 8.21
C GLU A 62 -8.45 0.22 9.13
N TYR A 63 -7.22 -0.03 8.71
CA TYR A 63 -6.18 -0.67 9.50
C TYR A 63 -5.07 0.35 9.77
N SER A 64 -4.60 0.39 11.01
CA SER A 64 -3.44 1.18 11.41
C SER A 64 -2.35 0.26 11.97
N PHE A 65 -1.12 0.74 11.89
CA PHE A 65 0.00 0.17 12.61
C PHE A 65 0.41 1.22 13.65
N ASN A 66 0.33 0.82 14.92
CA ASN A 66 0.13 1.64 16.13
C ASN A 66 -1.34 1.97 16.46
#